data_AF-A0A087CXC2-F1
#
_entry.id   AF-A0A087CXC2-F1
#
_cell.length_a   1.000
_cell.length_b   1.000
_cell.length_c   1.000
_cell.angle_alpha   90.00
_cell.angle_beta   90.00
_cell.angle_gamma   90.00
#
_symmetry.space_group_name_H-M   'P 1'
#
loop_
_entity.id
_entity.type
_entity.pdbx_description
1 polymer ?
#
loop_
_entity_poly.entity_id
_entity_poly.type
_entity_poly.pdbx_seq_one_letter_code
_entity_poly.pdbx_strand_id
1 'polypeptide(L)'
;MVEHVQTPMRRSFTLPASAIPDEIFRLENPEYIAKRLEQPVAAGQLWMAKTEVGAQYVLVGGVNDDARLITAIPMSNNDAERTEEALVVRNTPLGMTMVAWPQLATEVPVRILFKPLGEFGQAASDALVNDREDDALGIERATTPEDATTSAAKAIVEIRRCMEAWHAMCAKLPKLHGKETMEYRTDDDLAAYSEALKTVLHLTPAQRLAVSRGRTLTPEQQQKMADAGYATQPHKQETIADDYLIMAEQPQWYDAASAIAEANARSGVQADPRMQLAHKAQFELAARTSGHGEEAIRGAFRKAVESVIEESGR
;
A
#
# COMPACT_ATOMS: atom_id res chain seq x y z
N MET A 1 -21.04 37.73 -68.16
CA MET A 1 -21.43 37.71 -66.72
C MET A 1 -21.04 36.35 -66.18
N VAL A 2 -20.07 36.32 -65.28
CA VAL A 2 -19.55 35.11 -64.64
C VAL A 2 -20.09 35.13 -63.22
N GLU A 3 -21.02 34.24 -62.89
CA GLU A 3 -21.42 34.00 -61.50
C GLU A 3 -20.54 32.89 -60.92
N HIS A 4 -19.70 33.28 -59.97
CA HIS A 4 -18.98 32.36 -59.10
C HIS A 4 -19.94 31.84 -58.02
N VAL A 5 -20.34 30.57 -58.12
CA VAL A 5 -20.93 29.85 -56.99
C VAL A 5 -19.81 29.19 -56.21
N GLN A 6 -19.43 29.81 -55.08
CA GLN A 6 -18.56 29.19 -54.09
C GLN A 6 -19.33 28.06 -53.38
N THR A 7 -18.89 26.82 -53.60
CA THR A 7 -19.34 25.68 -52.79
C THR A 7 -18.54 25.68 -51.47
N PRO A 8 -19.17 25.72 -50.29
CA PRO A 8 -18.44 25.59 -49.04
C PRO A 8 -17.98 24.14 -48.86
N MET A 9 -16.65 23.92 -48.90
CA MET A 9 -16.04 22.70 -48.40
C MET A 9 -16.33 22.59 -46.90
N ARG A 10 -17.36 21.80 -46.53
CA ARG A 10 -17.45 21.23 -45.18
C ARG A 10 -16.28 20.28 -45.02
N ARG A 11 -15.19 20.76 -44.40
CA ARG A 11 -14.24 19.89 -43.73
C ARG A 11 -15.01 19.20 -42.61
N SER A 12 -15.48 17.99 -42.89
CA SER A 12 -15.89 17.04 -41.86
C SER A 12 -14.65 16.75 -41.02
N PHE A 13 -14.52 17.45 -39.90
CA PHE A 13 -13.70 17.01 -38.78
C PHE A 13 -14.35 15.75 -38.21
N THR A 14 -14.04 14.61 -38.80
CA THR A 14 -14.14 13.34 -38.09
C THR A 14 -13.00 13.32 -37.08
N LEU A 15 -13.32 13.67 -35.84
CA LEU A 15 -12.52 13.21 -34.71
C LEU A 15 -12.43 11.68 -34.84
N PRO A 16 -11.24 11.06 -34.82
CA PRO A 16 -11.17 9.62 -34.74
C PRO A 16 -11.94 9.21 -33.49
N ALA A 17 -12.86 8.25 -33.65
CA ALA A 17 -13.49 7.62 -32.50
C ALA A 17 -12.35 7.11 -31.62
N SER A 18 -12.20 7.69 -30.43
CA SER A 18 -11.33 7.16 -29.38
C SER A 18 -11.95 5.84 -28.95
N ALA A 19 -11.68 4.78 -29.72
CA ALA A 19 -11.99 3.43 -29.33
C ALA A 19 -11.06 3.14 -28.16
N ILE A 20 -11.63 3.05 -26.96
CA ILE A 20 -10.93 2.56 -25.78
C ILE A 20 -10.32 1.20 -26.16
N PRO A 21 -9.00 0.99 -26.04
CA PRO A 21 -8.36 -0.27 -26.38
C PRO A 21 -9.00 -1.47 -25.65
N ASP A 22 -9.09 -2.63 -26.31
CA ASP A 22 -9.65 -3.86 -25.74
C ASP A 22 -8.93 -4.30 -24.45
N GLU A 23 -7.64 -3.97 -24.35
CA GLU A 23 -6.81 -4.16 -23.17
C GLU A 23 -7.39 -3.48 -21.94
N ILE A 24 -7.95 -2.27 -22.08
CA ILE A 24 -8.52 -1.52 -20.96
C ILE A 24 -9.77 -2.23 -20.42
N PHE A 25 -10.63 -2.77 -21.30
CA PHE A 25 -11.81 -3.51 -20.85
C PHE A 25 -11.44 -4.77 -20.05
N ARG A 26 -10.35 -5.45 -20.41
CA ARG A 26 -9.82 -6.57 -19.60
C ARG A 26 -9.36 -6.10 -18.23
N LEU A 27 -8.69 -4.94 -18.15
CA LEU A 27 -8.16 -4.37 -16.90
C LEU A 27 -9.26 -3.78 -15.98
N GLU A 28 -10.46 -3.58 -16.50
CA GLU A 28 -11.67 -3.26 -15.71
C GLU A 28 -12.42 -4.49 -15.22
N ASN A 29 -12.06 -5.71 -15.66
CA ASN A 29 -12.74 -6.93 -15.24
C ASN A 29 -12.42 -7.28 -13.76
N PRO A 30 -13.43 -7.35 -12.87
CA PRO A 30 -13.22 -7.64 -11.45
C PRO A 30 -12.54 -8.99 -11.17
N GLU A 31 -12.83 -10.03 -11.95
CA GLU A 31 -12.22 -11.36 -11.77
C GLU A 31 -10.73 -11.33 -12.15
N TYR A 32 -10.39 -10.61 -13.21
CA TYR A 32 -9.00 -10.40 -13.60
C TYR A 32 -8.24 -9.63 -12.52
N ILE A 33 -8.82 -8.53 -12.01
CA ILE A 33 -8.23 -7.73 -10.94
C ILE A 33 -8.02 -8.58 -9.68
N ALA A 34 -9.04 -9.32 -9.24
CA ALA A 34 -8.97 -10.17 -8.05
C ALA A 34 -7.85 -11.22 -8.18
N LYS A 35 -7.82 -11.95 -9.30
CA LYS A 35 -6.77 -12.94 -9.57
C LYS A 35 -5.38 -12.31 -9.61
N ARG A 36 -5.27 -11.08 -10.13
CA ARG A 36 -3.99 -10.39 -10.21
C ARG A 36 -3.52 -9.88 -8.85
N LEU A 37 -4.43 -9.44 -7.98
CA LEU A 37 -4.12 -9.00 -6.62
C LEU A 37 -3.60 -10.14 -5.73
N GLU A 38 -3.94 -11.40 -6.03
CA GLU A 38 -3.39 -12.57 -5.32
C GLU A 38 -1.90 -12.83 -5.60
N GLN A 39 -1.36 -12.24 -6.67
CA GLN A 39 0.04 -12.39 -7.06
C GLN A 39 0.89 -11.27 -6.45
N PRO A 40 2.16 -11.54 -6.09
CA PRO A 40 3.02 -10.55 -5.47
C PRO A 40 3.30 -9.37 -6.40
N VAL A 41 3.56 -8.22 -5.79
CA VAL A 41 4.10 -7.05 -6.49
C VAL A 41 5.54 -7.36 -6.90
N ALA A 42 5.91 -6.96 -8.12
CA ALA A 42 7.21 -7.21 -8.71
C ALA A 42 7.58 -6.09 -9.70
N ALA A 43 8.86 -6.03 -10.04
CA ALA A 43 9.38 -5.09 -11.03
C ALA A 43 8.69 -5.26 -12.40
N GLY A 44 8.58 -4.17 -13.17
CA GLY A 44 7.96 -4.16 -14.49
C GLY A 44 6.44 -4.05 -14.50
N GLN A 45 5.79 -4.10 -13.33
CA GLN A 45 4.34 -4.00 -13.24
C GLN A 45 3.88 -2.55 -13.33
N LEU A 46 2.83 -2.30 -14.10
CA LEU A 46 2.11 -1.03 -14.14
C LEU A 46 0.95 -1.07 -13.16
N TRP A 47 0.80 -0.02 -12.36
CA TRP A 47 -0.27 0.11 -11.38
C TRP A 47 -0.87 1.51 -11.40
N MET A 48 -2.14 1.62 -11.00
CA MET A 48 -2.68 2.87 -10.46
C MET A 48 -2.41 2.90 -8.97
N ALA A 49 -1.69 3.91 -8.51
CA ALA A 49 -1.49 4.21 -7.10
C ALA A 49 -2.43 5.33 -6.66
N LYS A 50 -2.95 5.26 -5.44
CA LYS A 50 -3.92 6.24 -4.92
C LYS A 50 -3.87 6.40 -3.41
N THR A 51 -3.83 7.65 -2.97
CA THR A 51 -4.06 8.07 -1.58
C THR A 51 -4.97 9.29 -1.53
N GLU A 52 -5.17 9.88 -0.35
CA GLU A 52 -5.84 11.18 -0.19
C GLU A 52 -5.12 12.34 -0.88
N VAL A 53 -3.81 12.20 -1.14
CA VAL A 53 -2.97 13.23 -1.78
C VAL A 53 -3.17 13.28 -3.29
N GLY A 54 -3.55 12.16 -3.91
CA GLY A 54 -3.73 12.06 -5.35
C GLY A 54 -3.72 10.64 -5.88
N ALA A 55 -3.87 10.51 -7.20
CA ALA A 55 -3.74 9.26 -7.93
C ALA A 55 -2.75 9.43 -9.09
N GLN A 56 -1.92 8.42 -9.33
CA GLN A 56 -0.87 8.44 -10.35
C GLN A 56 -0.69 7.03 -10.93
N TYR A 57 -0.46 6.93 -12.23
CA TYR A 57 0.07 5.68 -12.80
C TYR A 57 1.53 5.53 -12.39
N VAL A 58 1.92 4.34 -11.96
CA VAL A 58 3.30 4.06 -11.55
C VAL A 58 3.78 2.76 -12.16
N LEU A 59 5.00 2.79 -12.68
CA LEU A 59 5.78 1.59 -12.96
C LEU A 59 6.51 1.19 -11.68
N VAL A 60 6.40 -0.08 -11.30
CA VAL A 60 7.22 -0.67 -10.24
C VAL A 60 8.62 -0.93 -10.82
N GLY A 61 9.59 -0.11 -10.45
CA GLY A 61 10.98 -0.28 -10.86
C GLY A 61 11.69 -1.42 -10.12
N GLY A 62 11.25 -1.72 -8.90
CA GLY A 62 11.78 -2.81 -8.07
C GLY A 62 11.05 -2.94 -6.76
N VAL A 63 11.15 -4.12 -6.14
CA VAL A 63 10.76 -4.37 -4.74
C VAL A 63 12.03 -4.32 -3.90
N ASN A 64 12.00 -3.56 -2.81
CA ASN A 64 13.17 -3.34 -1.98
C ASN A 64 13.35 -4.49 -0.96
N ASP A 65 14.42 -4.45 -0.16
CA ASP A 65 14.70 -5.47 0.87
C ASP A 65 13.55 -5.59 1.89
N ASP A 66 12.91 -4.47 2.22
CA ASP A 66 11.62 -4.46 2.90
C ASP A 66 10.51 -4.64 1.86
N ALA A 67 9.86 -5.80 1.86
CA ALA A 67 8.78 -6.15 0.91
C ALA A 67 7.54 -5.24 0.99
N ARG A 68 7.49 -4.32 1.96
CA ARG A 68 6.46 -3.26 2.05
C ARG A 68 6.83 -2.03 1.23
N LEU A 69 8.04 -1.95 0.70
CA LEU A 69 8.59 -0.80 -0.02
C LEU A 69 8.92 -1.19 -1.47
N ILE A 70 8.61 -0.28 -2.38
CA ILE A 70 8.94 -0.40 -3.80
C ILE A 70 9.60 0.88 -4.30
N THR A 71 10.38 0.78 -5.36
CA THR A 71 10.77 1.95 -6.15
C THR A 71 9.71 2.19 -7.22
N ALA A 72 9.01 3.32 -7.16
CA ALA A 72 7.96 3.68 -8.11
C ALA A 72 8.43 4.79 -9.06
N ILE A 73 8.22 4.58 -10.36
CA ILE A 73 8.45 5.58 -11.41
C ILE A 73 7.09 6.14 -11.83
N PRO A 74 6.83 7.45 -11.69
CA PRO A 74 5.56 8.02 -12.10
C PRO A 74 5.42 7.99 -13.62
N MET A 75 4.20 7.72 -14.07
CA MET A 75 3.80 7.70 -15.47
C MET A 75 2.47 8.43 -15.67
N SER A 76 2.23 8.97 -16.86
CA SER A 76 0.97 9.58 -17.25
C SER A 76 0.52 9.06 -18.61
N ASN A 77 -0.77 8.97 -18.85
CA ASN A 77 -1.33 8.72 -20.18
C ASN A 77 -1.69 10.01 -20.92
N ASN A 78 -1.39 11.18 -20.33
CA ASN A 78 -1.61 12.48 -20.94
C ASN A 78 -0.33 12.97 -21.61
N ASP A 79 -0.29 12.84 -22.93
CA ASP A 79 0.85 13.24 -23.77
C ASP A 79 1.20 14.74 -23.66
N ALA A 80 0.25 15.59 -23.26
CA ALA A 80 0.48 17.02 -23.05
C ALA A 80 1.31 17.34 -21.78
N GLU A 81 1.54 16.35 -20.91
CA GLU A 81 2.32 16.52 -19.68
C GLU A 81 3.82 16.27 -19.88
N ARG A 82 4.24 15.80 -21.07
CA ARG A 82 5.62 15.41 -21.33
C ARG A 82 6.61 16.57 -21.14
N THR A 83 7.75 16.25 -20.54
CA THR A 83 8.89 17.15 -20.32
C THR A 83 10.14 16.56 -20.99
N GLU A 84 11.19 17.35 -21.21
CA GLU A 84 12.41 16.88 -21.92
C GLU A 84 13.09 15.71 -21.22
N GLU A 85 12.95 15.60 -19.90
CA GLU A 85 13.53 14.52 -19.11
C GLU A 85 12.67 13.24 -19.13
N ALA A 86 11.48 13.29 -19.73
CA ALA A 86 10.55 12.17 -19.76
C ALA A 86 10.84 11.20 -20.91
N LEU A 87 10.41 9.95 -20.75
CA LEU A 87 10.36 8.96 -21.83
C LEU A 87 8.93 8.79 -22.31
N VAL A 88 8.72 8.83 -23.62
CA VAL A 88 7.46 8.44 -24.25
C VAL A 88 7.53 6.95 -24.56
N VAL A 89 6.52 6.21 -24.13
CA VAL A 89 6.41 4.75 -24.24
C VAL A 89 5.16 4.42 -25.04
N ARG A 90 5.34 3.87 -26.24
CA ARG A 90 4.22 3.56 -27.16
C ARG A 90 3.63 2.18 -26.91
N ASN A 91 4.48 1.22 -26.55
CA ASN A 91 4.09 -0.17 -26.32
C ASN A 91 3.84 -0.42 -24.84
N THR A 92 2.67 -0.01 -24.34
CA THR A 92 2.31 -0.16 -22.93
C THR A 92 1.29 -1.29 -22.72
N PRO A 93 1.20 -1.84 -21.49
CA PRO A 93 0.17 -2.82 -21.13
C PRO A 93 -1.28 -2.31 -21.29
N LEU A 94 -1.46 -0.99 -21.34
CA LEU A 94 -2.76 -0.34 -21.54
C LEU A 94 -3.15 -0.20 -23.02
N GLY A 95 -2.25 -0.52 -23.96
CA GLY A 95 -2.47 -0.29 -25.40
C GLY A 95 -2.50 1.20 -25.79
N MET A 96 -1.99 2.09 -24.93
CA MET A 96 -1.94 3.53 -25.19
C MET A 96 -0.57 4.12 -24.85
N THR A 97 -0.19 5.18 -25.56
CA THR A 97 1.05 5.90 -25.27
C THR A 97 1.03 6.45 -23.85
N MET A 98 2.14 6.29 -23.14
CA MET A 98 2.35 6.88 -21.82
C MET A 98 3.66 7.65 -21.78
N VAL A 99 3.74 8.59 -20.86
CA VAL A 99 4.92 9.38 -20.53
C VAL A 99 5.42 8.89 -19.18
N ALA A 100 6.69 8.51 -19.07
CA ALA A 100 7.34 8.09 -17.83
C ALA A 100 8.39 9.11 -17.40
N TRP A 101 8.58 9.30 -16.10
CA TRP A 101 9.67 10.12 -15.56
C TRP A 101 10.59 9.30 -14.64
N PRO A 102 11.53 8.52 -15.21
CA PRO A 102 12.47 7.70 -14.44
C PRO A 102 13.29 8.51 -13.42
N GLN A 103 13.62 9.76 -13.76
CA GLN A 103 14.35 10.68 -12.87
C GLN A 103 13.56 11.07 -11.60
N LEU A 104 12.26 10.76 -11.55
CA LEU A 104 11.40 10.92 -10.36
C LEU A 104 11.16 9.60 -9.62
N ALA A 105 11.91 8.54 -9.94
CA ALA A 105 11.87 7.28 -9.24
C ALA A 105 12.01 7.51 -7.73
N THR A 106 11.04 7.03 -6.96
CA THR A 106 10.96 7.31 -5.52
C THR A 106 10.56 6.05 -4.77
N GLU A 107 11.18 5.82 -3.62
CA GLU A 107 10.76 4.74 -2.71
C GLU A 107 9.41 5.09 -2.09
N VAL A 108 8.42 4.19 -2.22
CA VAL A 108 7.07 4.38 -1.68
C VAL A 108 6.53 3.08 -1.08
N PRO A 109 5.57 3.13 -0.15
CA PRO A 109 4.97 1.92 0.40
C PRO A 109 4.08 1.22 -0.62
N VAL A 110 4.16 -0.11 -0.71
CA VAL A 110 3.35 -0.94 -1.62
C VAL A 110 1.84 -0.80 -1.38
N ARG A 111 1.44 -0.38 -0.16
CA ARG A 111 0.04 -0.20 0.25
C ARG A 111 -0.74 0.85 -0.53
N ILE A 112 -0.06 1.73 -1.27
CA ILE A 112 -0.70 2.77 -2.08
C ILE A 112 -1.17 2.23 -3.44
N LEU A 113 -0.66 1.07 -3.85
CA LEU A 113 -1.06 0.44 -5.10
C LEU A 113 -2.51 -0.02 -4.96
N PHE A 114 -3.37 0.49 -5.84
CA PHE A 114 -4.81 0.27 -5.80
C PHE A 114 -5.24 -0.72 -6.88
N LYS A 115 -4.76 -0.54 -8.11
CA LYS A 115 -5.23 -1.33 -9.25
C LYS A 115 -4.07 -1.78 -10.15
N PRO A 116 -3.91 -3.09 -10.40
CA PRO A 116 -2.93 -3.59 -11.35
C PRO A 116 -3.39 -3.34 -12.80
N LEU A 117 -2.47 -2.89 -13.64
CA LEU A 117 -2.75 -2.47 -15.02
C LEU A 117 -1.95 -3.25 -16.07
N GLY A 118 -1.31 -4.35 -15.67
CA GLY A 118 -0.50 -5.19 -16.54
C GLY A 118 1.00 -5.02 -16.30
N GLU A 119 1.81 -5.55 -17.21
CA GLU A 119 3.25 -5.66 -17.02
C GLU A 119 3.99 -5.38 -18.32
N PHE A 120 5.07 -4.62 -18.22
CA PHE A 120 6.00 -4.44 -19.32
C PHE A 120 6.88 -5.68 -19.47
N GLY A 121 7.32 -5.96 -20.69
CA GLY A 121 8.38 -6.95 -20.91
C GLY A 121 9.68 -6.51 -20.24
N GLN A 122 10.51 -7.47 -19.81
CA GLN A 122 11.73 -7.20 -19.05
C GLN A 122 12.62 -6.14 -19.70
N ALA A 123 12.87 -6.23 -21.01
CA ALA A 123 13.72 -5.28 -21.73
C ALA A 123 13.17 -3.84 -21.68
N ALA A 124 11.84 -3.67 -21.77
CA ALA A 124 11.20 -2.37 -21.69
C ALA A 124 11.23 -1.83 -20.25
N SER A 125 10.96 -2.69 -19.26
CA SER A 125 11.10 -2.32 -17.84
C SER A 125 12.53 -1.86 -17.53
N ASP A 126 13.54 -2.61 -17.97
CA ASP A 126 14.95 -2.28 -17.75
C ASP A 126 15.31 -0.95 -18.41
N ALA A 127 14.85 -0.71 -19.64
CA ALA A 127 15.07 0.57 -20.33
C ALA A 127 14.45 1.74 -19.55
N LEU A 128 13.21 1.59 -19.07
CA LEU A 128 12.53 2.63 -18.29
C LEU A 128 13.19 2.88 -16.94
N VAL A 129 13.59 1.83 -16.22
CA VAL A 129 14.27 1.96 -14.92
C VAL A 129 15.64 2.64 -15.06
N ASN A 130 16.35 2.37 -16.16
CA ASN A 130 17.67 2.95 -16.42
C ASN A 130 17.61 4.25 -17.25
N ASP A 131 16.43 4.84 -17.43
CA ASP A 131 16.21 6.08 -18.19
C ASP A 131 16.79 6.06 -19.61
N ARG A 132 16.60 4.94 -20.33
CA ARG A 132 17.21 4.68 -21.64
C ARG A 132 16.18 4.65 -22.76
N GLU A 133 16.51 5.33 -23.85
CA GLU A 133 15.80 5.26 -25.13
C GLU A 133 16.07 3.92 -25.83
N ASP A 134 15.04 3.40 -26.51
CA ASP A 134 15.09 2.14 -27.25
C ASP A 134 13.96 2.11 -28.29
N ASP A 135 14.26 2.53 -29.52
CA ASP A 135 13.30 2.58 -30.63
C ASP A 135 12.64 1.22 -30.92
N ALA A 136 13.40 0.12 -30.75
CA ALA A 136 12.89 -1.23 -30.98
C ALA A 136 11.80 -1.61 -29.97
N LEU A 137 11.83 -1.02 -28.78
CA LEU A 137 10.83 -1.18 -27.73
C LEU A 137 9.74 -0.08 -27.80
N GLY A 138 9.90 0.91 -28.68
CA GLY A 138 8.99 2.06 -28.78
C GLY A 138 9.13 3.03 -27.60
N ILE A 139 10.35 3.17 -27.07
CA ILE A 139 10.70 4.07 -25.98
C ILE A 139 11.61 5.17 -26.55
N GLU A 140 11.17 6.43 -26.48
CA GLU A 140 11.90 7.57 -27.02
C GLU A 140 11.93 8.72 -26.02
N ARG A 141 12.90 9.62 -26.13
CA ARG A 141 12.93 10.84 -25.32
C ARG A 141 11.76 11.72 -25.73
N ALA A 142 11.03 12.22 -24.73
CA ALA A 142 10.03 13.23 -24.99
C ALA A 142 10.67 14.51 -25.53
N THR A 143 9.99 15.14 -26.48
CA THR A 143 10.28 16.51 -26.90
C THR A 143 9.22 17.43 -26.31
N THR A 144 9.65 18.57 -25.77
CA THR A 144 8.71 19.57 -25.22
C THR A 144 7.68 19.93 -26.29
N PRO A 145 6.36 19.83 -26.01
CA PRO A 145 5.35 20.25 -26.97
C PRO A 145 5.45 21.76 -27.21
N GLU A 146 5.30 22.19 -28.46
CA GLU A 146 5.45 23.60 -28.87
C GLU A 146 4.56 24.57 -28.07
N ASP A 147 3.38 24.13 -27.61
CA ASP A 147 2.36 24.95 -26.94
C ASP A 147 2.06 24.58 -25.47
N ALA A 148 2.82 23.69 -24.83
CA ALA A 148 2.40 23.06 -23.55
C ALA A 148 3.05 23.63 -22.26
N THR A 149 3.76 24.75 -22.32
CA THR A 149 4.63 25.20 -21.21
C THR A 149 3.91 25.40 -19.87
N THR A 150 2.60 25.70 -19.85
CA THR A 150 1.86 25.83 -18.57
C THR A 150 1.34 24.49 -18.03
N SER A 151 0.92 23.57 -18.91
CA SER A 151 0.32 22.29 -18.49
C SER A 151 1.37 21.31 -17.98
N ALA A 152 2.46 21.11 -18.73
CA ALA A 152 3.53 20.19 -18.36
C ALA A 152 4.27 20.65 -17.09
N ALA A 153 4.55 21.96 -16.97
CA ALA A 153 5.19 22.53 -15.78
C ALA A 153 4.33 22.38 -14.51
N LYS A 154 3.01 22.51 -14.63
CA LYS A 154 2.11 22.29 -13.50
C LYS A 154 2.03 20.80 -13.14
N ALA A 155 1.87 19.93 -14.13
CA ALA A 155 1.77 18.50 -13.93
C ALA A 155 3.02 17.93 -13.25
N ILE A 156 4.23 18.32 -13.68
CA ILE A 156 5.46 17.81 -13.07
C ILE A 156 5.61 18.24 -11.61
N VAL A 157 5.15 19.45 -11.24
CA VAL A 157 5.12 19.91 -9.84
C VAL A 157 4.12 19.10 -9.02
N GLU A 158 2.93 18.84 -9.56
CA GLU A 158 1.91 18.02 -8.90
C GLU A 158 2.38 16.56 -8.72
N ILE A 159 3.01 15.97 -9.74
CA ILE A 159 3.61 14.63 -9.68
C ILE A 159 4.71 14.59 -8.60
N ARG A 160 5.66 15.52 -8.62
CA ARG A 160 6.73 15.59 -7.60
C ARG A 160 6.16 15.66 -6.19
N ARG A 161 5.20 16.56 -5.96
CA ARG A 161 4.52 16.69 -4.66
C ARG A 161 3.83 15.40 -4.25
N CYS A 162 3.21 14.69 -5.19
CA CYS A 162 2.57 13.40 -4.93
C CYS A 162 3.59 12.34 -4.51
N MET A 163 4.68 12.19 -5.27
CA MET A 163 5.76 11.24 -4.97
C MET A 163 6.45 11.54 -3.64
N GLU A 164 6.74 12.81 -3.33
CA GLU A 164 7.30 13.24 -2.04
C GLU A 164 6.38 12.89 -0.86
N ALA A 165 5.08 13.14 -1.01
CA ALA A 165 4.11 12.81 0.03
C ALA A 165 3.98 11.30 0.25
N TRP A 166 4.05 10.50 -0.82
CA TRP A 166 4.07 9.05 -0.73
C TRP A 166 5.35 8.52 -0.10
N HIS A 167 6.51 9.09 -0.43
CA HIS A 167 7.78 8.76 0.22
C HIS A 167 7.74 9.03 1.73
N ALA A 168 7.17 10.16 2.14
CA ALA A 168 7.02 10.50 3.55
C ALA A 168 6.16 9.47 4.34
N MET A 169 5.35 8.64 3.65
CA MET A 169 4.61 7.55 4.29
C MET A 169 5.52 6.40 4.73
N CYS A 170 6.69 6.20 4.10
CA CYS A 170 7.65 5.16 4.49
C CYS A 170 8.08 5.32 5.96
N ALA A 171 8.32 6.57 6.39
CA ALA A 171 8.70 6.88 7.77
C ALA A 171 7.59 6.59 8.81
N LYS A 172 6.34 6.41 8.37
CA LYS A 172 5.19 6.11 9.22
C LYS A 172 4.91 4.60 9.33
N LEU A 173 5.62 3.78 8.57
CA LEU A 173 5.44 2.34 8.64
C LEU A 173 5.87 1.81 10.02
N PRO A 174 5.14 0.85 10.59
CA PRO A 174 5.58 0.14 11.78
C PRO A 174 7.00 -0.41 11.58
N LYS A 175 7.87 -0.25 12.56
CA LYS A 175 9.20 -0.85 12.49
C LYS A 175 9.07 -2.37 12.53
N LEU A 176 9.72 -3.05 11.59
CA LEU A 176 9.93 -4.49 11.70
C LEU A 176 10.91 -4.74 12.84
N HIS A 177 10.77 -5.87 13.52
CA HIS A 177 11.48 -6.14 14.77
C HIS A 177 13.00 -6.33 14.60
N GLY A 178 13.51 -6.33 13.35
CA GLY A 178 14.93 -6.46 13.07
C GLY A 178 15.47 -7.85 13.44
N LYS A 179 16.72 -8.13 13.06
CA LYS A 179 17.41 -9.37 13.46
C LYS A 179 17.91 -9.36 14.91
N GLU A 180 17.84 -8.21 15.60
CA GLU A 180 18.06 -8.18 17.04
C GLU A 180 16.83 -8.77 17.70
N THR A 181 16.94 -10.08 17.97
CA THR A 181 16.20 -10.80 19.00
C THR A 181 15.63 -9.82 20.02
N MET A 182 14.30 -9.69 20.04
CA MET A 182 13.64 -9.30 21.27
C MET A 182 14.26 -10.16 22.37
N GLU A 183 15.01 -9.54 23.26
CA GLU A 183 15.35 -10.18 24.53
C GLU A 183 14.00 -10.61 25.09
N TYR A 184 13.78 -11.92 25.15
CA TYR A 184 12.66 -12.55 25.83
C TYR A 184 12.77 -12.22 27.32
N ARG A 185 12.49 -10.98 27.69
CA ARG A 185 12.37 -10.53 29.07
C ARG A 185 10.97 -10.79 29.62
N THR A 186 9.99 -11.07 28.77
CA THR A 186 8.58 -11.01 29.16
C THR A 186 8.02 -12.29 29.77
N ASP A 187 8.41 -13.50 29.35
CA ASP A 187 7.75 -14.72 29.87
C ASP A 187 8.11 -15.01 31.34
N ASP A 188 9.40 -14.94 31.69
CA ASP A 188 9.85 -15.17 33.07
C ASP A 188 9.42 -14.03 34.00
N ASP A 189 9.47 -12.78 33.54
CA ASP A 189 9.02 -11.62 34.33
C ASP A 189 7.48 -11.59 34.48
N LEU A 190 6.70 -12.00 33.46
CA LEU A 190 5.25 -12.17 33.61
C LEU A 190 4.92 -13.29 34.58
N ALA A 191 5.62 -14.42 34.50
CA ALA A 191 5.41 -15.54 35.39
C ALA A 191 5.74 -15.13 36.84
N ALA A 192 6.86 -14.45 37.05
CA ALA A 192 7.27 -13.90 38.34
C ALA A 192 6.27 -12.87 38.86
N TYR A 193 5.79 -11.95 38.02
CA TYR A 193 4.78 -10.95 38.40
C TYR A 193 3.42 -11.59 38.71
N SER A 194 2.99 -12.59 37.93
CA SER A 194 1.74 -13.32 38.13
C SER A 194 1.76 -14.17 39.41
N GLU A 195 2.92 -14.73 39.76
CA GLU A 195 3.11 -15.35 41.06
C GLU A 195 3.18 -14.31 42.19
N ALA A 196 3.79 -13.15 41.97
CA ALA A 196 3.79 -12.06 42.95
C ALA A 196 2.37 -11.54 43.24
N LEU A 197 1.50 -11.44 42.22
CA LEU A 197 0.07 -11.11 42.42
C LEU A 197 -0.64 -12.14 43.32
N LYS A 198 -0.19 -13.40 43.32
CA LYS A 198 -0.73 -14.47 44.18
C LYS A 198 -0.09 -14.46 45.57
N THR A 199 1.22 -14.26 45.68
CA THR A 199 1.95 -14.40 46.95
C THR A 199 1.96 -13.11 47.77
N VAL A 200 2.05 -11.95 47.13
CA VAL A 200 2.11 -10.62 47.77
C VAL A 200 0.72 -10.04 48.00
N LEU A 201 -0.17 -10.15 47.00
CA LEU A 201 -1.51 -9.56 47.06
C LEU A 201 -2.62 -10.58 47.37
N HIS A 202 -2.29 -11.87 47.45
CA HIS A 202 -3.24 -12.96 47.70
C HIS A 202 -4.46 -12.94 46.76
N LEU A 203 -4.26 -12.52 45.51
CA LEU A 203 -5.33 -12.44 44.53
C LEU A 203 -5.75 -13.84 44.06
N THR A 204 -7.05 -14.01 43.93
CA THR A 204 -7.63 -15.23 43.32
C THR A 204 -7.23 -15.34 41.84
N PRO A 205 -7.28 -16.54 41.23
CA PRO A 205 -7.01 -16.72 39.81
C PRO A 205 -7.83 -15.78 38.90
N ALA A 206 -9.11 -15.56 39.21
CA ALA A 206 -9.97 -14.66 38.45
C ALA A 206 -9.53 -13.19 38.55
N GLN A 207 -9.08 -12.75 39.73
CA GLN A 207 -8.57 -11.39 39.93
C GLN A 207 -7.21 -11.17 39.26
N ARG A 208 -6.33 -12.17 39.29
CA ARG A 208 -5.05 -12.13 38.56
C ARG A 208 -5.27 -12.02 37.06
N LEU A 209 -6.22 -12.78 36.53
CA LEU A 209 -6.63 -12.69 35.11
C LEU A 209 -7.22 -11.33 34.75
N ALA A 210 -7.96 -10.70 35.67
CA ALA A 210 -8.48 -9.35 35.46
C ALA A 210 -7.35 -8.31 35.41
N VAL A 211 -6.34 -8.44 36.29
CA VAL A 211 -5.16 -7.56 36.32
C VAL A 211 -4.31 -7.75 35.06
N SER A 212 -4.11 -8.98 34.60
CA SER A 212 -3.39 -9.24 33.34
C SER A 212 -4.14 -8.71 32.11
N ARG A 213 -5.47 -8.59 32.18
CA ARG A 213 -6.32 -7.98 31.14
C ARG A 213 -6.50 -6.45 31.29
N GLY A 214 -5.73 -5.80 32.14
CA GLY A 214 -5.69 -4.34 32.23
C GLY A 214 -6.49 -3.72 33.39
N ARG A 215 -6.99 -4.52 34.35
CA ARG A 215 -7.52 -3.97 35.60
C ARG A 215 -6.37 -3.38 36.43
N THR A 216 -6.45 -2.09 36.71
CA THR A 216 -5.48 -1.40 37.57
C THR A 216 -5.59 -1.90 39.02
N LEU A 217 -4.44 -2.15 39.63
CA LEU A 217 -4.33 -2.38 41.08
C LEU A 217 -4.69 -1.09 41.84
N THR A 218 -5.20 -1.24 43.07
CA THR A 218 -5.41 -0.07 43.93
C THR A 218 -4.06 0.54 44.35
N PRO A 219 -4.01 1.81 44.80
CA PRO A 219 -2.76 2.44 45.25
C PRO A 219 -2.03 1.63 46.34
N GLU A 220 -2.78 1.06 47.28
CA GLU A 220 -2.23 0.19 48.33
C GLU A 220 -1.65 -1.13 47.78
N GLN A 221 -2.28 -1.70 46.74
CA GLN A 221 -1.79 -2.91 46.07
C GLN A 221 -0.56 -2.62 45.21
N GLN A 222 -0.52 -1.46 44.55
CA GLN A 222 0.66 -1.00 43.80
C GLN A 222 1.85 -0.81 44.74
N GLN A 223 1.65 -0.18 45.90
CA GLN A 223 2.72 0.01 46.87
C GLN A 223 3.28 -1.33 47.37
N LYS A 224 2.42 -2.29 47.71
CA LYS A 224 2.87 -3.63 48.12
C LYS A 224 3.64 -4.38 47.04
N MET A 225 3.23 -4.24 45.78
CA MET A 225 3.96 -4.83 44.65
C MET A 225 5.31 -4.14 44.44
N ALA A 226 5.37 -2.81 44.58
CA ALA A 226 6.61 -2.06 44.51
C ALA A 226 7.60 -2.45 45.62
N ASP A 227 7.13 -2.59 46.86
CA ASP A 227 7.93 -3.04 48.01
C ASP A 227 8.48 -4.47 47.80
N ALA A 228 7.76 -5.30 47.04
CA ALA A 228 8.18 -6.65 46.65
C ALA A 228 9.09 -6.70 45.41
N GLY A 229 9.51 -5.55 44.87
CA GLY A 229 10.39 -5.47 43.69
C GLY A 229 9.65 -5.47 42.34
N TYR A 230 8.31 -5.40 42.34
CA TYR A 230 7.45 -5.44 41.16
C TYR A 230 6.70 -4.11 40.97
N ALA A 231 7.45 -3.00 40.98
CA ALA A 231 6.88 -1.65 40.88
C ALA A 231 6.16 -1.38 39.54
N THR A 232 6.50 -2.13 38.49
CA THR A 232 5.90 -1.99 37.17
C THR A 232 5.30 -3.32 36.76
N GLN A 233 4.04 -3.29 36.32
CA GLN A 233 3.43 -4.46 35.71
C GLN A 233 4.12 -4.74 34.37
N PRO A 234 4.68 -5.93 34.14
CA PRO A 234 5.14 -6.32 32.82
C PRO A 234 3.89 -6.42 31.93
N HIS A 235 3.81 -5.51 30.97
CA HIS A 235 2.80 -5.62 29.93
C HIS A 235 3.26 -6.71 28.96
N LYS A 236 2.38 -7.67 28.67
CA LYS A 236 2.54 -8.48 27.47
C LYS A 236 2.39 -7.50 26.31
N GLN A 237 3.50 -7.00 25.82
CA GLN A 237 3.51 -6.20 24.61
C GLN A 237 3.16 -7.20 23.51
N GLU A 238 1.88 -7.26 23.13
CA GLU A 238 1.44 -8.02 21.97
C GLU A 238 2.12 -7.41 20.76
N THR A 239 3.26 -8.00 20.42
CA THR A 239 4.04 -7.65 19.27
C THR A 239 3.42 -8.40 18.09
N ILE A 240 2.98 -7.61 17.12
CA ILE A 240 2.49 -8.17 15.85
C ILE A 240 3.72 -8.69 15.12
N ALA A 241 3.72 -9.95 14.72
CA ALA A 241 4.85 -10.54 14.03
C ALA A 241 5.07 -9.86 12.66
N ASP A 242 6.33 -9.74 12.23
CA ASP A 242 6.73 -9.00 11.04
C ASP A 242 5.98 -9.47 9.78
N ASP A 243 5.75 -10.77 9.63
CA ASP A 243 5.01 -11.32 8.48
C ASP A 243 3.57 -10.78 8.38
N TYR A 244 2.91 -10.49 9.51
CA TYR A 244 1.58 -9.88 9.52
C TYR A 244 1.64 -8.40 9.17
N LEU A 245 2.67 -7.69 9.65
CA LEU A 245 2.90 -6.30 9.27
C LEU A 245 3.17 -6.20 7.77
N ILE A 246 4.00 -7.09 7.21
CA ILE A 246 4.31 -7.15 5.79
C ILE A 246 3.07 -7.51 4.97
N MET A 247 2.32 -8.54 5.38
CA MET A 247 1.11 -8.98 4.70
C MET A 247 0.03 -7.90 4.72
N ALA A 248 -0.11 -7.17 5.83
CA ALA A 248 -1.12 -6.11 5.94
C ALA A 248 -0.91 -5.01 4.90
N GLU A 249 0.33 -4.67 4.57
CA GLU A 249 0.62 -3.62 3.60
C GLU A 249 0.35 -4.02 2.14
N GLN A 250 0.12 -5.31 1.86
CA GLN A 250 -0.06 -5.76 0.48
C GLN A 250 -1.30 -5.15 -0.21
N PRO A 251 -1.25 -4.90 -1.54
CA PRO A 251 -2.33 -4.22 -2.27
C PRO A 251 -3.67 -4.95 -2.23
N GLN A 252 -3.66 -6.27 -2.12
CA GLN A 252 -4.86 -7.10 -2.06
C GLN A 252 -5.80 -6.75 -0.88
N TRP A 253 -5.29 -6.06 0.16
CA TRP A 253 -6.09 -5.60 1.30
C TRP A 253 -6.47 -4.12 1.22
N TYR A 254 -6.24 -3.44 0.09
CA TYR A 254 -6.52 -2.01 -0.08
C TYR A 254 -7.97 -1.66 0.24
N ASP A 255 -8.93 -2.40 -0.31
CA ASP A 255 -10.35 -2.09 -0.12
C ASP A 255 -10.80 -2.34 1.32
N ALA A 256 -10.31 -3.41 1.94
CA ALA A 256 -10.59 -3.70 3.35
C ALA A 256 -10.02 -2.63 4.28
N ALA A 257 -8.76 -2.23 4.06
CA ALA A 257 -8.13 -1.15 4.82
C ALA A 257 -8.85 0.20 4.61
N SER A 258 -9.30 0.48 3.39
CA SER A 258 -10.10 1.67 3.08
C SER A 258 -11.43 1.67 3.83
N ALA A 259 -12.13 0.53 3.87
CA ALA A 259 -13.39 0.39 4.61
C ALA A 259 -13.20 0.59 6.13
N ILE A 260 -12.11 0.06 6.70
CA ILE A 260 -11.74 0.28 8.11
C ILE A 260 -11.41 1.76 8.35
N ALA A 261 -10.69 2.42 7.43
CA ALA A 261 -10.38 3.85 7.53
C ALA A 261 -11.66 4.71 7.57
N GLU A 262 -12.63 4.40 6.71
CA GLU A 262 -13.94 5.06 6.71
C GLU A 262 -14.70 4.83 8.02
N ALA A 263 -14.71 3.60 8.54
CA ALA A 263 -15.34 3.28 9.81
C ALA A 263 -14.68 4.01 11.00
N ASN A 264 -13.34 4.06 11.03
CA ASN A 264 -12.56 4.80 12.01
C ASN A 264 -12.88 6.29 11.97
N ALA A 265 -12.94 6.88 10.77
CA ALA A 265 -13.26 8.29 10.59
C ALA A 265 -14.65 8.65 11.13
N ARG A 266 -15.66 7.79 10.90
CA ARG A 266 -17.01 7.98 11.46
C ARG A 266 -17.06 7.88 12.98
N SER A 267 -16.23 7.02 13.57
CA SER A 267 -16.18 6.77 15.01
C SER A 267 -15.18 7.67 15.75
N GLY A 268 -14.43 8.52 15.05
CA GLY A 268 -13.37 9.35 15.63
C GLY A 268 -12.15 8.56 16.13
N VAL A 269 -12.00 7.30 15.73
CA VAL A 269 -10.87 6.45 16.13
C VAL A 269 -9.66 6.81 15.28
N GLN A 270 -8.56 7.20 15.93
CA GLN A 270 -7.29 7.45 15.25
C GLN A 270 -6.38 6.22 15.38
N ALA A 271 -6.56 5.26 14.47
CA ALA A 271 -5.73 4.07 14.40
C ALA A 271 -5.45 3.71 12.94
N ASP A 272 -4.26 3.18 12.66
CA ASP A 272 -3.89 2.73 11.31
C ASP A 272 -4.75 1.48 10.94
N PRO A 273 -5.54 1.55 9.85
CA PRO A 273 -6.36 0.44 9.38
C PRO A 273 -5.58 -0.85 9.13
N ARG A 274 -4.35 -0.73 8.62
CA ARG A 274 -3.48 -1.87 8.28
C ARG A 274 -3.00 -2.56 9.56
N MET A 275 -2.70 -1.79 10.61
CA MET A 275 -2.37 -2.32 11.93
C MET A 275 -3.54 -3.06 12.57
N GLN A 276 -4.76 -2.53 12.48
CA GLN A 276 -5.95 -3.23 12.98
C GLN A 276 -6.17 -4.56 12.27
N LEU A 277 -6.00 -4.57 10.94
CA LEU A 277 -6.13 -5.78 10.15
C LEU A 277 -5.05 -6.82 10.50
N ALA A 278 -3.80 -6.39 10.66
CA ALA A 278 -2.70 -7.26 11.09
C ALA A 278 -2.96 -7.88 12.47
N HIS A 279 -3.42 -7.06 13.42
CA HIS A 279 -3.78 -7.51 14.77
C HIS A 279 -4.89 -8.56 14.68
N LYS A 280 -6.03 -8.24 14.05
CA LYS A 280 -7.16 -9.18 13.90
C LYS A 280 -6.76 -10.50 13.24
N ALA A 281 -5.95 -10.45 12.18
CA ALA A 281 -5.44 -11.65 11.51
C ALA A 281 -4.53 -12.50 12.41
N GLN A 282 -3.65 -11.88 13.20
CA GLN A 282 -2.80 -12.62 14.15
C GLN A 282 -3.63 -13.32 15.23
N PHE A 283 -4.69 -12.67 15.72
CA PHE A 283 -5.64 -13.29 16.65
C PHE A 283 -6.37 -14.49 16.02
N GLU A 284 -6.84 -14.35 14.78
CA GLU A 284 -7.52 -15.42 14.03
C GLU A 284 -6.63 -16.67 13.83
N LEU A 285 -5.32 -16.49 13.59
CA LEU A 285 -4.41 -17.64 13.46
C LEU A 285 -4.01 -18.22 14.81
N ALA A 286 -3.78 -17.39 15.83
CA ALA A 286 -3.47 -17.85 17.19
C ALA A 286 -4.59 -18.70 17.79
N ALA A 287 -5.83 -18.50 17.34
CA ALA A 287 -6.98 -19.34 17.71
C ALA A 287 -6.96 -20.74 17.06
N ARG A 288 -6.07 -21.02 16.09
CA ARG A 288 -5.97 -22.31 15.38
C ARG A 288 -4.82 -23.16 15.91
N THR A 289 -5.07 -24.46 15.99
CA THR A 289 -4.12 -25.48 16.48
C THR A 289 -3.13 -25.98 15.41
N SER A 290 -3.28 -25.56 14.14
CA SER A 290 -2.41 -25.99 13.05
C SER A 290 -2.42 -25.00 11.88
N GLY A 291 -1.24 -24.74 11.30
CA GLY A 291 -1.05 -23.91 10.09
C GLY A 291 0.04 -22.87 10.31
N HIS A 292 1.15 -23.00 9.59
CA HIS A 292 2.27 -22.05 9.60
C HIS A 292 2.63 -21.67 8.16
N GLY A 293 3.18 -20.48 7.97
CA GLY A 293 3.61 -19.96 6.67
C GLY A 293 2.61 -19.01 6.01
N GLU A 294 3.02 -18.47 4.87
CA GLU A 294 2.36 -17.36 4.18
C GLU A 294 0.88 -17.63 3.83
N GLU A 295 0.56 -18.85 3.36
CA GLU A 295 -0.82 -19.23 3.04
C GLU A 295 -1.74 -19.24 4.27
N ALA A 296 -1.22 -19.64 5.43
CA ALA A 296 -1.98 -19.62 6.68
C ALA A 296 -2.27 -18.18 7.12
N ILE A 297 -1.27 -17.30 7.00
CA ILE A 297 -1.41 -15.86 7.28
C ILE A 297 -2.42 -15.23 6.32
N ARG A 298 -2.29 -15.47 5.00
CA ARG A 298 -3.24 -14.97 4.00
C ARG A 298 -4.67 -15.45 4.28
N GLY A 299 -4.82 -16.71 4.70
CA GLY A 299 -6.10 -17.26 5.16
C GLY A 299 -6.66 -16.61 6.42
N ALA A 300 -5.80 -16.18 7.34
CA ALA A 300 -6.22 -15.44 8.55
C ALA A 300 -6.66 -14.01 8.21
N PHE A 301 -5.95 -13.33 7.29
CA PHE A 301 -6.37 -12.02 6.78
C PHE A 301 -7.73 -12.08 6.08
N ARG A 302 -7.99 -13.09 5.24
CA ARG A 302 -9.32 -13.26 4.61
C ARG A 302 -10.44 -13.28 5.64
N LYS A 303 -10.29 -14.07 6.71
CA LYS A 303 -11.27 -14.10 7.81
C LYS A 303 -11.37 -12.79 8.58
N ALA A 304 -10.25 -12.14 8.84
CA ALA A 304 -10.25 -10.84 9.49
C ALA A 304 -11.05 -9.80 8.67
N VAL A 305 -10.89 -9.81 7.34
CA VAL A 305 -11.66 -8.96 6.43
C VAL A 305 -13.14 -9.31 6.45
N GLU A 306 -13.51 -10.59 6.34
CA GLU A 306 -14.91 -11.04 6.42
C GLU A 306 -15.59 -10.52 7.69
N SER A 307 -14.94 -10.70 8.85
CA SER A 307 -15.47 -10.24 10.12
C SER A 307 -15.57 -8.70 10.22
N VAL A 308 -14.63 -7.95 9.61
CA VAL A 308 -14.72 -6.49 9.53
C VAL A 308 -15.90 -6.03 8.67
N ILE A 309 -16.17 -6.72 7.56
CA ILE A 309 -17.30 -6.42 6.67
C ILE A 309 -18.62 -6.69 7.40
N GLU A 310 -18.73 -7.83 8.07
CA GLU A 310 -19.90 -8.20 8.89
C GLU A 310 -20.17 -7.19 10.02
N GLU A 311 -19.13 -6.77 10.75
CA GLU A 311 -19.23 -5.77 11.82
C GLU A 311 -19.61 -4.37 11.29
N SER A 312 -19.27 -4.08 10.04
CA SER A 312 -19.56 -2.79 9.38
C SER A 312 -20.96 -2.71 8.77
N GLY A 313 -21.77 -3.78 8.85
CA GLY A 313 -23.16 -3.80 8.41
C GLY A 313 -23.36 -3.70 6.89
N ARG A 314 -22.39 -4.17 6.10
CA ARG A 314 -22.55 -4.38 4.65
C ARG A 314 -22.73 -5.85 4.32
#